data_AF-A0A4U5VRH3-F1
#
_entry.id   AF-A0A4U5VRH3-F1
#
_cell.length_a   1.000
_cell.length_b   1.000
_cell.length_c   1.000
_cell.angle_alpha   90.00
_cell.angle_beta   90.00
_cell.angle_gamma   90.00
#
_symmetry.space_group_name_H-M   'P 1'
#
loop_
_entity.id
_entity.type
_entity.pdbx_description
1 polymer ?
#
loop_
_entity_poly.entity_id
_entity_poly.type
_entity_poly.pdbx_seq_one_letter_code
_entity_poly.pdbx_strand_id
1 'polypeptide(L)'
;MIDDMFNFETFGNSMICLFMITTSAGWDGLLNPIMNTPPDCDPDIENPGTTVSGNCGSPALGIVFFTTYIIMSFLVVVNMYIAIILENFNVATEESSDPLCEDDFEMFYETWEKFDPDASQFIQYSKLSDFCDTLKDPLRISKPNTIKLIQMDLPLVPGDRIHCLDILLALTAQVLGDSGEMDALKASMEEKFMANNPSKVSYEPISSTLRRKQEDVAATVIQRAYRKHLLQRTVKLASYKYREKTGRRDEDVELPPETEGLLCKRISQLYGNGVKTEEPGDPPGPGGDPASLAGDPPGPGGDPASLAGDPPGPGGDPASLAGDPPARVELQSEFLLHTAPPQNASDFLRDENLRESTV
;
A
#
# COMPACT_ATOMS: atom_id res chain seq x y z
N MET A 1 -56.11 39.23 -4.12
CA MET A 1 -55.37 37.97 -4.30
C MET A 1 -55.91 36.87 -3.39
N ILE A 2 -56.69 37.18 -2.35
CA ILE A 2 -57.60 36.17 -1.79
C ILE A 2 -58.77 36.01 -2.77
N ASP A 3 -58.90 34.81 -3.32
CA ASP A 3 -59.97 34.39 -4.23
C ASP A 3 -60.53 33.03 -3.76
N ASP A 4 -61.49 32.46 -4.49
CA ASP A 4 -62.13 31.19 -4.14
C ASP A 4 -61.14 30.01 -4.07
N MET A 5 -59.91 30.17 -4.59
CA MET A 5 -58.86 29.16 -4.59
C MET A 5 -57.72 29.44 -3.59
N PHE A 6 -57.35 30.71 -3.35
CA PHE A 6 -56.27 31.14 -2.46
C PHE A 6 -56.83 31.80 -1.20
N ASN A 7 -57.34 30.98 -0.29
CA ASN A 7 -57.92 31.42 0.98
C ASN A 7 -57.54 30.49 2.15
N PHE A 8 -57.98 30.87 3.35
CA PHE A 8 -57.75 30.12 4.59
C PHE A 8 -59.00 29.39 5.08
N GLU A 9 -59.97 29.11 4.20
CA GLU A 9 -61.24 28.46 4.58
C GLU A 9 -61.08 26.95 4.79
N THR A 10 -60.26 26.31 3.94
CA THR A 10 -59.98 24.87 4.01
C THR A 10 -58.51 24.61 4.27
N PHE A 11 -58.21 23.43 4.82
CA PHE A 11 -56.83 23.01 5.07
C PHE A 11 -55.97 22.99 3.78
N GLY A 12 -56.54 22.52 2.67
CA GLY A 12 -55.85 22.46 1.38
C GLY A 12 -55.50 23.85 0.83
N ASN A 13 -56.48 24.76 0.80
CA ASN A 13 -56.26 26.14 0.33
C ASN A 13 -55.26 26.88 1.23
N SER A 14 -55.32 26.64 2.55
CA SER A 14 -54.38 27.19 3.51
C SER A 14 -52.95 26.71 3.24
N MET A 15 -52.75 25.42 2.95
CA MET A 15 -51.43 24.89 2.64
C MET A 15 -50.86 25.42 1.33
N ILE A 16 -51.69 25.63 0.32
CA ILE A 16 -51.24 26.25 -0.94
C ILE A 16 -50.79 27.70 -0.70
N CYS A 17 -51.54 28.46 0.11
CA CYS A 17 -51.15 29.82 0.49
C CYS A 17 -49.83 29.86 1.27
N LEU A 18 -49.65 28.95 2.24
CA LEU A 18 -48.41 28.83 3.01
C LEU A 18 -47.22 28.42 2.14
N PHE A 19 -47.42 27.51 1.18
CA PHE A 19 -46.40 27.13 0.21
C PHE A 19 -45.96 28.31 -0.66
N MET A 20 -46.89 29.15 -1.12
CA MET A 20 -46.55 30.39 -1.83
C MET A 20 -45.68 31.32 -0.96
N ILE A 21 -46.08 31.55 0.29
CA ILE A 21 -45.36 32.44 1.22
C ILE A 21 -43.97 31.87 1.55
N THR A 22 -43.76 30.55 1.53
CA THR A 22 -42.44 29.92 1.72
C THR A 22 -41.40 30.41 0.72
N THR A 23 -41.82 30.77 -0.49
CA THR A 23 -40.95 31.36 -1.52
C THR A 23 -40.83 32.89 -1.42
N SER A 24 -41.42 33.51 -0.41
CA SER A 24 -41.57 34.96 -0.22
C SER A 24 -42.31 35.68 -1.37
N ALA A 25 -43.06 34.94 -2.21
CA ALA A 25 -43.84 35.51 -3.30
C ALA A 25 -45.29 35.76 -2.88
N GLY A 26 -45.83 36.94 -3.19
CA GLY A 26 -47.25 37.27 -3.04
C GLY A 26 -47.77 37.32 -1.60
N TRP A 27 -46.90 37.32 -0.59
CA TRP A 27 -47.28 37.40 0.83
C TRP A 27 -47.97 38.73 1.18
N ASP A 28 -47.58 39.81 0.50
CA ASP A 28 -48.19 41.14 0.59
C ASP A 28 -49.65 41.12 0.09
N GLY A 29 -49.90 40.40 -1.00
CA GLY A 29 -51.24 40.21 -1.56
C GLY A 29 -52.19 39.42 -0.66
N LEU A 30 -51.66 38.53 0.18
CA LEU A 30 -52.41 37.77 1.19
C LEU A 30 -52.56 38.54 2.51
N LEU A 31 -51.57 39.36 2.89
CA LEU A 31 -51.61 40.18 4.11
C LEU A 31 -52.59 41.36 3.98
N ASN A 32 -52.65 42.00 2.81
CA ASN A 32 -53.46 43.20 2.59
C ASN A 32 -54.93 43.06 3.03
N PRO A 33 -55.69 42.01 2.64
CA PRO A 33 -57.08 41.84 3.09
C PRO A 33 -57.21 41.56 4.59
N ILE A 34 -56.19 40.97 5.23
CA ILE A 34 -56.16 40.66 6.66
C ILE A 34 -55.90 41.92 7.51
N MET A 35 -55.38 42.98 6.89
CA MET A 35 -55.18 44.29 7.52
C MET A 35 -56.40 45.22 7.40
N ASN A 36 -57.47 44.81 6.69
CA ASN A 36 -58.64 45.66 6.51
C ASN A 36 -59.39 45.87 7.83
N THR A 37 -59.67 47.14 8.14
CA THR A 37 -60.49 47.60 9.27
C THR A 37 -61.63 48.50 8.76
N PRO A 38 -62.69 48.75 9.54
CA PRO A 38 -63.78 49.64 9.12
C PRO A 38 -63.24 51.03 8.70
N PRO A 39 -63.71 51.64 7.59
CA PRO A 39 -64.93 51.32 6.81
C PRO A 39 -64.74 50.32 5.65
N ASP A 40 -63.54 49.79 5.43
CA ASP A 40 -63.24 48.90 4.29
C ASP A 40 -63.68 47.44 4.51
N CYS A 41 -64.23 47.13 5.69
CA CYS A 41 -64.82 45.86 6.06
C CYS A 41 -66.08 46.09 6.94
N ASP A 42 -66.96 45.11 7.00
CA ASP A 42 -68.21 45.14 7.76
C ASP A 42 -68.14 44.15 8.94
N PRO A 43 -68.19 44.63 10.20
CA PRO A 43 -68.16 43.76 11.38
C PRO A 43 -69.48 43.01 11.62
N ASP A 44 -70.59 43.47 11.01
CA ASP A 44 -71.94 42.98 11.28
C ASP A 44 -72.51 42.10 10.15
N ILE A 45 -71.69 41.79 9.13
CA ILE A 45 -72.11 40.90 8.03
C ILE A 45 -72.38 39.48 8.55
N GLU A 46 -73.58 38.95 8.26
CA GLU A 46 -73.97 37.58 8.62
C GLU A 46 -73.37 36.56 7.64
N ASN A 47 -72.62 35.58 8.14
CA ASN A 47 -72.05 34.49 7.34
C ASN A 47 -72.98 33.25 7.43
N PRO A 48 -73.80 32.97 6.38
CA PRO A 48 -74.81 31.91 6.45
C PRO A 48 -74.17 30.53 6.69
N GLY A 49 -74.66 29.81 7.70
CA GLY A 49 -74.13 28.50 8.09
C GLY A 49 -73.06 28.52 9.19
N THR A 50 -72.69 29.70 9.72
CA THR A 50 -71.76 29.84 10.85
C THR A 50 -72.33 30.77 11.93
N THR A 51 -71.80 30.69 13.14
CA THR A 51 -72.13 31.62 14.24
C THR A 51 -71.21 32.85 14.28
N VAL A 52 -70.36 33.03 13.27
CA VAL A 52 -69.35 34.09 13.21
C VAL A 52 -69.88 35.23 12.34
N SER A 53 -69.98 36.43 12.91
CA SER A 53 -70.33 37.66 12.19
C SER A 53 -69.09 38.49 11.87
N GLY A 54 -69.08 39.17 10.73
CA GLY A 54 -68.01 40.06 10.32
C GLY A 54 -67.06 39.47 9.28
N ASN A 55 -66.46 40.34 8.46
CA ASN A 55 -65.39 40.01 7.51
C ASN A 55 -64.10 40.83 7.74
N CYS A 56 -64.01 41.52 8.88
CA CYS A 56 -62.86 42.32 9.24
C CYS A 56 -61.67 41.47 9.71
N GLY A 57 -60.47 41.84 9.26
CA GLY A 57 -59.23 41.22 9.69
C GLY A 57 -58.69 41.84 10.98
N SER A 58 -57.59 41.26 11.50
CA SER A 58 -56.85 41.79 12.65
C SER A 58 -55.44 42.18 12.19
N PRO A 59 -55.14 43.49 12.04
CA PRO A 59 -53.84 43.94 11.54
C PRO A 59 -52.67 43.44 12.39
N ALA A 60 -52.79 43.49 13.71
CA ALA A 60 -51.74 43.08 14.63
C ALA A 60 -51.42 41.57 14.53
N LEU A 61 -52.46 40.72 14.47
CA LEU A 61 -52.28 39.27 14.35
C LEU A 61 -51.79 38.87 12.96
N GLY A 62 -52.28 39.54 11.91
CA GLY A 62 -51.80 39.34 10.54
C GLY A 62 -50.31 39.62 10.40
N ILE A 63 -49.84 40.79 10.88
CA ILE A 63 -48.42 41.16 10.82
C ILE A 63 -47.56 40.14 11.58
N VAL A 64 -47.94 39.75 12.79
CA VAL A 64 -47.17 38.79 13.60
C VAL A 64 -47.12 37.41 12.92
N PHE A 65 -48.25 36.94 12.40
CA PHE A 65 -48.35 35.64 11.73
C PHE A 65 -47.46 35.57 10.49
N PHE A 66 -47.62 36.50 9.54
CA PHE A 66 -46.84 36.49 8.30
C PHE A 66 -45.36 36.75 8.55
N THR A 67 -45.01 37.69 9.44
CA THR A 67 -43.60 37.99 9.74
C THR A 67 -42.90 36.79 10.39
N THR A 68 -43.53 36.17 11.39
CA THR A 68 -42.95 34.99 12.06
C THR A 68 -42.83 33.83 11.09
N TYR A 69 -43.86 33.60 10.26
CA TYR A 69 -43.85 32.53 9.27
C TYR A 69 -42.76 32.71 8.22
N ILE A 70 -42.59 33.92 7.68
CA ILE A 70 -41.53 34.24 6.70
C ILE A 70 -40.13 34.05 7.30
N ILE A 71 -39.91 34.49 8.55
CA ILE A 71 -38.61 34.32 9.21
C ILE A 71 -38.32 32.82 9.43
N MET A 72 -39.30 32.07 9.95
CA MET A 72 -39.15 30.63 10.19
C MET A 72 -38.94 29.84 8.90
N SER A 73 -39.71 30.13 7.84
CA SER A 73 -39.57 29.45 6.55
C SER A 73 -38.23 29.76 5.89
N PHE A 74 -37.77 31.02 5.95
CA PHE A 74 -36.46 31.42 5.45
C PHE A 74 -35.32 30.68 6.17
N LEU A 75 -35.37 30.60 7.52
CA LEU A 75 -34.36 29.87 8.28
C LEU A 75 -34.33 28.38 7.91
N VAL A 76 -35.48 27.74 7.73
CA VAL A 76 -35.56 26.33 7.33
C VAL A 76 -34.99 26.12 5.92
N VAL A 77 -35.38 26.94 4.95
CA VAL A 77 -34.91 26.83 3.56
C VAL A 77 -33.40 27.07 3.47
N VAL A 78 -32.88 28.09 4.16
CA VAL A 78 -31.44 28.38 4.18
C VAL A 78 -30.67 27.27 4.87
N ASN A 79 -31.12 26.78 6.02
CA ASN A 79 -30.42 25.72 6.74
C ASN A 79 -30.45 24.40 5.96
N MET A 80 -31.56 24.06 5.29
CA MET A 80 -31.62 22.93 4.36
C MET A 80 -30.64 23.11 3.19
N TYR A 81 -30.58 24.31 2.60
CA TYR A 81 -29.69 24.61 1.48
C TYR A 81 -28.21 24.50 1.89
N ILE A 82 -27.84 25.04 3.05
CA ILE A 82 -26.49 24.88 3.62
C ILE A 82 -26.19 23.40 3.86
N ALA A 83 -27.14 22.63 4.41
CA ALA A 83 -26.94 21.20 4.64
C ALA A 83 -26.68 20.43 3.34
N ILE A 84 -27.48 20.66 2.29
CA ILE A 84 -27.30 20.04 0.97
C ILE A 84 -25.95 20.44 0.36
N ILE A 85 -25.57 21.71 0.48
CA ILE A 85 -24.27 22.18 -0.01
C ILE A 85 -23.12 21.52 0.75
N LEU A 86 -23.21 21.46 2.08
CA LEU A 86 -22.18 20.83 2.91
C LEU A 86 -22.09 19.34 2.64
N GLU A 87 -23.21 18.66 2.42
CA GLU A 87 -23.23 17.25 2.01
C GLU A 87 -22.57 17.06 0.65
N ASN A 88 -22.88 17.92 -0.33
CA ASN A 88 -22.24 17.85 -1.65
C ASN A 88 -20.73 18.13 -1.59
N PHE A 89 -20.31 19.13 -0.81
CA PHE A 89 -18.89 19.37 -0.56
C PHE A 89 -18.26 18.21 0.19
N ASN A 90 -18.96 17.62 1.15
CA ASN A 90 -18.46 16.48 1.92
C ASN A 90 -18.22 15.28 1.00
N VAL A 91 -19.17 14.95 0.13
CA VAL A 91 -19.02 13.89 -0.89
C VAL A 91 -17.85 14.20 -1.83
N ALA A 92 -17.74 15.43 -2.33
CA ALA A 92 -16.63 15.84 -3.20
C ALA A 92 -15.28 15.80 -2.46
N THR A 93 -15.25 16.12 -1.17
CA THR A 93 -14.04 15.99 -0.36
C THR A 93 -13.70 14.55 -0.08
N GLU A 94 -14.68 13.69 0.19
CA GLU A 94 -14.49 12.24 0.39
C GLU A 94 -13.87 11.62 -0.87
N GLU A 95 -14.41 11.93 -2.06
CA GLU A 95 -13.84 11.51 -3.36
C GLU A 95 -12.41 12.05 -3.60
N SER A 96 -12.09 13.25 -3.09
CA SER A 96 -10.75 13.83 -3.20
C SER A 96 -9.76 13.41 -2.12
N SER A 97 -10.26 12.82 -1.02
CA SER A 97 -9.48 12.45 0.15
C SER A 97 -9.09 10.98 0.16
N ASP A 98 -9.61 10.20 -0.78
CA ASP A 98 -9.19 8.82 -0.97
C ASP A 98 -7.71 8.81 -1.36
N PRO A 99 -6.82 8.18 -0.57
CA PRO A 99 -5.39 8.19 -0.86
C PRO A 99 -5.04 7.42 -2.14
N LEU A 100 -6.00 6.65 -2.66
CA LEU A 100 -5.91 5.85 -3.87
C LEU A 100 -7.23 5.98 -4.65
N CYS A 101 -7.16 6.44 -5.89
CA CYS A 101 -8.32 6.49 -6.78
C CYS A 101 -8.30 5.34 -7.80
N GLU A 102 -9.37 5.21 -8.58
CA GLU A 102 -9.49 4.19 -9.64
C GLU A 102 -8.35 4.28 -10.67
N ASP A 103 -7.99 5.50 -11.07
CA ASP A 103 -6.91 5.77 -12.01
C ASP A 103 -5.56 5.21 -11.52
N ASP A 104 -5.31 5.19 -10.20
CA ASP A 104 -4.06 4.65 -9.64
C ASP A 104 -3.94 3.13 -9.85
N PHE A 105 -5.06 2.41 -9.81
CA PHE A 105 -5.11 0.97 -10.08
C PHE A 105 -4.93 0.67 -11.56
N GLU A 106 -5.55 1.45 -12.44
CA GLU A 106 -5.33 1.33 -13.88
C GLU A 106 -3.86 1.55 -14.22
N MET A 107 -3.26 2.60 -13.65
CA MET A 107 -1.85 2.91 -13.84
C MET A 107 -0.90 1.82 -13.30
N PHE A 108 -1.29 1.13 -12.22
CA PHE A 108 -0.58 -0.04 -11.72
C PHE A 108 -0.59 -1.17 -12.76
N TYR A 109 -1.76 -1.50 -13.33
CA TYR A 109 -1.88 -2.59 -14.31
C TYR A 109 -1.19 -2.27 -15.64
N GLU A 110 -1.25 -1.02 -16.11
CA GLU A 110 -0.46 -0.58 -17.28
C GLU A 110 1.05 -0.78 -17.08
N THR A 111 1.52 -0.60 -15.84
CA THR A 111 2.91 -0.85 -15.50
C THR A 111 3.17 -2.35 -15.37
N TRP A 112 2.25 -3.11 -14.77
CA TRP A 112 2.33 -4.56 -14.60
C TRP A 112 2.49 -5.29 -15.94
N GLU A 113 1.70 -4.93 -16.95
CA GLU A 113 1.73 -5.53 -18.28
C GLU A 113 3.14 -5.49 -18.92
N LYS A 114 3.93 -4.45 -18.62
CA LYS A 114 5.32 -4.33 -19.10
C LYS A 114 6.28 -5.34 -18.47
N PHE A 115 5.95 -5.83 -17.27
CA PHE A 115 6.77 -6.79 -16.51
C PHE A 115 6.26 -8.23 -16.64
N ASP A 116 4.97 -8.40 -16.97
CA ASP A 116 4.29 -9.68 -17.22
C ASP A 116 3.49 -9.65 -18.54
N PRO A 117 4.15 -9.66 -19.71
CA PRO A 117 3.48 -9.60 -21.02
C PRO A 117 2.62 -10.83 -21.34
N ASP A 118 2.91 -11.95 -20.68
CA ASP A 118 2.24 -13.23 -20.89
C ASP A 118 0.98 -13.38 -20.00
N ALA A 119 0.61 -12.34 -19.25
CA ALA A 119 -0.50 -12.34 -18.28
C ALA A 119 -0.42 -13.51 -17.29
N SER A 120 0.78 -13.92 -16.90
CA SER A 120 1.02 -15.05 -16.02
C SER A 120 0.59 -14.78 -14.57
N GLN A 121 0.34 -13.52 -14.20
CA GLN A 121 0.07 -13.04 -12.84
C GLN A 121 1.26 -13.17 -11.89
N PHE A 122 2.47 -13.46 -12.40
CA PHE A 122 3.67 -13.63 -11.60
C PHE A 122 4.84 -12.82 -12.15
N ILE A 123 5.63 -12.23 -11.24
CA ILE A 123 6.92 -11.63 -11.58
C ILE A 123 8.04 -12.29 -10.77
N GLN A 124 9.26 -12.29 -11.31
CA GLN A 124 10.44 -12.73 -10.58
C GLN A 124 10.81 -11.72 -9.49
N TYR A 125 11.25 -12.22 -8.33
CA TYR A 125 11.71 -11.40 -7.20
C TYR A 125 12.83 -10.42 -7.60
N SER A 126 13.71 -10.83 -8.52
CA SER A 126 14.78 -9.99 -9.07
C SER A 126 14.27 -8.70 -9.73
N LYS A 127 13.07 -8.72 -10.32
CA LYS A 127 12.45 -7.58 -11.01
C LYS A 127 11.60 -6.69 -10.09
N LEU A 128 11.29 -7.15 -8.87
CA LEU A 128 10.39 -6.44 -7.95
C LEU A 128 10.87 -5.02 -7.64
N SER A 129 12.18 -4.86 -7.40
CA SER A 129 12.77 -3.54 -7.11
C SER A 129 12.62 -2.56 -8.28
N ASP A 130 12.78 -3.05 -9.51
CA ASP A 130 12.62 -2.24 -10.72
C ASP A 130 11.14 -1.92 -10.97
N PHE A 131 10.25 -2.90 -10.76
CA PHE A 131 8.81 -2.73 -10.89
C PHE A 131 8.29 -1.64 -9.95
N CYS A 132 8.56 -1.73 -8.65
CA CYS A 132 8.08 -0.76 -7.66
C CYS A 132 8.65 0.65 -7.87
N ASP A 133 9.83 0.79 -8.47
CA ASP A 133 10.44 2.07 -8.81
C ASP A 133 9.82 2.72 -10.06
N THR A 134 9.24 1.90 -10.95
CA THR A 134 8.62 2.31 -12.22
C THR A 134 7.14 2.71 -12.06
N LEU A 135 6.49 2.24 -11.00
CA LEU A 135 5.13 2.65 -10.66
C LEU A 135 5.01 4.17 -10.51
N LYS A 136 3.80 4.70 -10.70
CA LYS A 136 3.48 6.10 -10.44
C LYS A 136 3.14 6.31 -8.97
N ASP A 137 3.35 7.53 -8.49
CA ASP A 137 2.80 7.95 -7.20
C ASP A 137 1.27 7.79 -7.25
N PRO A 138 0.61 7.36 -6.17
CA PRO A 138 1.13 7.12 -4.81
C PRO A 138 1.71 5.71 -4.55
N LEU A 139 1.55 4.75 -5.46
CA LEU A 139 2.01 3.35 -5.28
C LEU A 139 3.51 3.15 -5.51
N ARG A 140 4.22 4.17 -5.97
CA ARG A 140 5.65 4.13 -6.25
C ARG A 140 6.51 3.95 -4.99
N ILE A 141 7.52 3.08 -5.09
CA ILE A 141 8.61 3.00 -4.12
C ILE A 141 9.93 3.24 -4.83
N SER A 142 10.40 4.48 -4.74
CA SER A 142 11.66 4.90 -5.35
C SER A 142 12.87 4.15 -4.79
N LYS A 143 13.85 3.85 -5.63
CA LYS A 143 15.13 3.28 -5.17
C LYS A 143 15.93 4.27 -4.29
N PRO A 144 16.67 3.77 -3.27
CA PRO A 144 16.84 2.37 -2.89
C PRO A 144 15.64 1.82 -2.08
N ASN A 145 14.94 0.84 -2.63
CA ASN A 145 13.67 0.32 -2.08
C ASN A 145 13.81 -1.07 -1.44
N THR A 146 15.01 -1.66 -1.44
CA THR A 146 15.25 -3.03 -0.98
C THR A 146 14.83 -3.27 0.47
N ILE A 147 15.12 -2.34 1.38
CA ILE A 147 14.78 -2.48 2.80
C ILE A 147 13.26 -2.46 2.98
N LYS A 148 12.58 -1.53 2.30
CA LYS A 148 11.13 -1.37 2.38
C LYS A 148 10.39 -2.60 1.84
N LEU A 149 10.85 -3.14 0.69
CA LEU A 149 10.29 -4.36 0.11
C LEU A 149 10.49 -5.61 0.99
N ILE A 150 11.60 -5.68 1.73
CA ILE A 150 11.84 -6.77 2.70
C ILE A 150 10.89 -6.62 3.91
N GLN A 151 10.61 -5.39 4.35
CA GLN A 151 9.70 -5.13 5.47
C GLN A 151 8.23 -5.42 5.14
N MET A 152 7.85 -5.38 3.86
CA MET A 152 6.51 -5.75 3.38
C MET A 152 6.22 -7.25 3.43
N ASP A 153 7.24 -8.09 3.63
CA ASP A 153 7.14 -9.54 3.81
C ASP A 153 6.29 -10.28 2.73
N LEU A 154 6.51 -9.93 1.46
CA LEU A 154 5.78 -10.54 0.35
C LEU A 154 6.00 -12.08 0.26
N PRO A 155 4.95 -12.86 -0.01
CA PRO A 155 5.05 -14.32 -0.18
C PRO A 155 5.76 -14.70 -1.48
N LEU A 156 6.59 -15.73 -1.42
CA LEU A 156 7.34 -16.28 -2.56
C LEU A 156 6.81 -17.67 -2.93
N VAL A 157 6.48 -17.80 -4.22
CA VAL A 157 6.04 -19.01 -4.91
C VAL A 157 7.25 -19.70 -5.54
N PRO A 158 7.23 -21.05 -5.76
CA PRO A 158 8.33 -21.77 -6.38
C PRO A 158 8.84 -21.11 -7.67
N GLY A 159 10.18 -20.98 -7.73
CA GLY A 159 10.88 -20.24 -8.78
C GLY A 159 11.22 -18.79 -8.45
N ASP A 160 11.22 -18.41 -7.16
CA ASP A 160 11.45 -17.03 -6.68
C ASP A 160 10.50 -16.03 -7.38
N ARG A 161 9.22 -16.39 -7.46
CA ARG A 161 8.16 -15.58 -8.08
C ARG A 161 7.20 -15.05 -7.03
N ILE A 162 6.61 -13.89 -7.31
CA ILE A 162 5.61 -13.23 -6.48
C ILE A 162 4.38 -12.98 -7.33
N HIS A 163 3.20 -13.17 -6.75
CA HIS A 163 1.93 -12.97 -7.43
C HIS A 163 1.53 -11.48 -7.47
N CYS A 164 0.82 -11.07 -8.54
CA CYS A 164 0.35 -9.71 -8.74
C CYS A 164 -0.47 -9.18 -7.55
N LEU A 165 -1.44 -9.98 -7.09
CA LEU A 165 -2.34 -9.60 -6.00
C LEU A 165 -1.59 -9.30 -4.70
N ASP A 166 -0.54 -10.08 -4.39
CA ASP A 166 0.24 -9.92 -3.17
C ASP A 166 1.01 -8.59 -3.18
N ILE A 167 1.54 -8.22 -4.34
CA ILE A 167 2.23 -6.94 -4.52
C ILE A 167 1.23 -5.80 -4.43
N LEU A 168 0.08 -5.91 -5.10
CA LEU A 168 -0.95 -4.88 -5.07
C LEU A 168 -1.45 -4.65 -3.64
N LEU A 169 -1.80 -5.71 -2.90
CA LEU A 169 -2.23 -5.62 -1.50
C LEU A 169 -1.16 -5.04 -0.58
N ALA A 170 0.11 -5.38 -0.77
CA ALA A 170 1.18 -4.82 0.05
C ALA A 170 1.42 -3.34 -0.23
N LEU A 171 1.30 -2.91 -1.49
CA LEU A 171 1.47 -1.52 -1.87
C LEU A 171 0.29 -0.65 -1.42
N THR A 172 -0.94 -1.11 -1.61
CA THR A 172 -2.12 -0.42 -1.08
C THR A 172 -2.03 -0.31 0.43
N ALA A 173 -1.57 -1.37 1.11
CA ALA A 173 -1.37 -1.34 2.55
C ALA A 173 -0.31 -0.38 3.04
N GLN A 174 0.74 -0.22 2.25
CA GLN A 174 1.79 0.74 2.55
C GLN A 174 1.31 2.20 2.44
N VAL A 175 0.34 2.49 1.57
CA VAL A 175 -0.19 3.85 1.32
C VAL A 175 -1.32 4.19 2.29
N LEU A 176 -2.26 3.26 2.49
CA LEU A 176 -3.45 3.47 3.33
C LEU A 176 -3.17 3.31 4.83
N GLY A 177 -2.14 2.53 5.20
CA GLY A 177 -1.83 2.22 6.59
C GLY A 177 -2.70 1.11 7.18
N ASP A 178 -2.38 0.68 8.41
CA ASP A 178 -3.02 -0.46 9.08
C ASP A 178 -4.36 -0.07 9.71
N SER A 179 -5.39 0.13 8.88
CA SER A 179 -6.77 0.41 9.31
C SER A 179 -7.66 -0.83 9.10
N GLY A 180 -8.71 -0.99 9.92
CA GLY A 180 -9.66 -2.11 9.78
C GLY A 180 -10.43 -2.11 8.45
N GLU A 181 -10.45 -0.98 7.73
CA GLU A 181 -11.02 -0.86 6.38
C GLU A 181 -10.16 -1.63 5.35
N MET A 182 -8.86 -1.70 5.58
CA MET A 182 -7.93 -2.42 4.73
C MET A 182 -8.12 -3.94 4.78
N ASP A 183 -8.46 -4.48 5.94
CA ASP A 183 -8.79 -5.91 6.09
C ASP A 183 -10.05 -6.27 5.30
N ALA A 184 -11.04 -5.38 5.25
CA ALA A 184 -12.25 -5.55 4.45
C ALA A 184 -11.96 -5.46 2.94
N LEU A 185 -11.12 -4.50 2.53
CA LEU A 185 -10.68 -4.36 1.14
C LEU A 185 -9.90 -5.60 0.68
N LYS A 186 -8.95 -6.05 1.50
CA LYS A 186 -8.17 -7.27 1.28
C LYS A 186 -9.08 -8.49 1.13
N ALA A 187 -10.02 -8.69 2.04
CA ALA A 187 -10.97 -9.80 1.98
C ALA A 187 -11.83 -9.74 0.71
N SER A 188 -12.29 -8.56 0.30
CA SER A 188 -13.09 -8.40 -0.93
C SER A 188 -12.28 -8.68 -2.20
N MET A 189 -11.03 -8.21 -2.26
CA MET A 189 -10.12 -8.47 -3.38
C MET A 189 -9.75 -9.96 -3.46
N GLU A 190 -9.45 -10.60 -2.33
CA GLU A 190 -9.14 -12.05 -2.26
C GLU A 190 -10.34 -12.92 -2.64
N GLU A 191 -11.54 -12.63 -2.14
CA GLU A 191 -12.77 -13.39 -2.41
C GLU A 191 -13.13 -13.37 -3.89
N LYS A 192 -13.12 -12.18 -4.51
CA LYS A 192 -13.46 -12.01 -5.92
C LYS A 192 -12.39 -12.61 -6.85
N PHE A 193 -11.13 -12.62 -6.42
CA PHE A 193 -10.05 -13.25 -7.18
C PHE A 193 -10.07 -14.78 -7.08
N MET A 194 -10.35 -15.34 -5.89
CA MET A 194 -10.53 -16.78 -5.71
C MET A 194 -11.75 -17.33 -6.44
N ALA A 195 -12.80 -16.53 -6.63
CA ALA A 195 -13.96 -16.90 -7.43
C ALA A 195 -13.64 -17.06 -8.94
N ASN A 196 -12.66 -16.29 -9.44
CA ASN A 196 -12.35 -16.24 -10.87
C ASN A 196 -11.17 -17.16 -11.29
N ASN A 197 -10.47 -17.80 -10.34
CA ASN A 197 -9.38 -18.73 -10.64
C ASN A 197 -9.55 -20.09 -9.90
N PRO A 198 -10.35 -21.03 -10.45
CA PRO A 198 -10.61 -22.33 -9.83
C PRO A 198 -9.43 -23.31 -9.88
N SER A 199 -8.37 -23.02 -10.64
CA SER A 199 -7.17 -23.86 -10.67
C SER A 199 -6.29 -23.60 -9.46
N LYS A 200 -6.61 -24.35 -8.40
CA LYS A 200 -5.87 -24.52 -7.16
C LYS A 200 -4.51 -25.21 -7.37
N VAL A 201 -3.68 -24.70 -8.28
CA VAL A 201 -2.35 -25.24 -8.57
C VAL A 201 -1.36 -24.08 -8.52
N SER A 202 -0.56 -24.08 -7.44
CA SER A 202 0.65 -23.28 -7.20
C SER A 202 0.60 -22.08 -6.25
N TYR A 203 -0.50 -21.77 -5.57
CA TYR A 203 -0.52 -20.70 -4.55
C TYR A 203 -0.16 -21.22 -3.14
N GLU A 204 0.85 -22.08 -3.02
CA GLU A 204 1.42 -22.39 -1.70
C GLU A 204 2.71 -21.58 -1.54
N PRO A 205 2.72 -20.53 -0.69
CA PRO A 205 3.93 -19.80 -0.37
C PRO A 205 4.96 -20.76 0.23
N ILE A 206 6.11 -20.91 -0.42
CA ILE A 206 7.21 -21.75 0.10
C ILE A 206 8.08 -20.94 1.07
N SER A 207 8.19 -19.63 0.84
CA SER A 207 9.03 -18.73 1.63
C SER A 207 8.48 -17.29 1.55
N SER A 208 9.13 -16.35 2.24
CA SER A 208 8.83 -14.92 2.15
C SER A 208 10.09 -14.13 1.82
N THR A 209 9.92 -12.91 1.33
CA THR A 209 11.04 -12.01 1.03
C THR A 209 11.94 -11.75 2.25
N LEU A 210 11.38 -11.67 3.46
CA LEU A 210 12.13 -11.56 4.71
C LEU A 210 12.95 -12.83 4.99
N ARG A 211 12.33 -14.00 4.86
CA ARG A 211 12.99 -15.28 5.08
C ARG A 211 14.14 -15.50 4.10
N ARG A 212 13.96 -15.16 2.82
CA ARG A 212 15.03 -15.22 1.81
C ARG A 212 16.22 -14.34 2.18
N LYS A 213 15.97 -13.12 2.70
CA LYS A 213 17.04 -12.23 3.17
C LYS A 213 17.80 -12.83 4.35
N GLN A 214 17.10 -13.46 5.29
CA GLN A 214 17.73 -14.14 6.43
C GLN A 214 18.61 -15.30 5.97
N GLU A 215 18.15 -16.10 5.00
CA GLU A 215 18.93 -17.20 4.40
C GLU A 215 20.21 -16.71 3.72
N ASP A 216 20.15 -15.62 2.95
CA ASP A 216 21.34 -15.04 2.29
C ASP A 216 22.37 -14.51 3.30
N VAL A 217 21.90 -13.86 4.37
CA VAL A 217 22.77 -13.39 5.46
C VAL A 217 23.41 -14.58 6.17
N ALA A 218 22.63 -15.62 6.50
CA ALA A 218 23.14 -16.83 7.12
C ALA A 218 24.19 -17.52 6.23
N ALA A 219 23.91 -17.66 4.93
CA ALA A 219 24.84 -18.23 3.96
C ALA A 219 26.16 -17.44 3.91
N THR A 220 26.08 -16.11 3.90
CA THR A 220 27.27 -15.23 3.87
C THR A 220 28.12 -15.41 5.14
N VAL A 221 27.48 -15.47 6.31
CA VAL A 221 28.17 -15.68 7.59
C VAL A 221 28.85 -17.05 7.63
N ILE A 222 28.15 -18.11 7.23
CA ILE A 222 28.69 -19.47 7.19
C ILE A 222 29.87 -19.56 6.21
N GLN A 223 29.72 -19.03 4.99
CA GLN A 223 30.79 -19.04 3.99
C GLN A 223 32.01 -18.25 4.48
N ARG A 224 31.82 -17.09 5.12
CA ARG A 224 32.92 -16.29 5.68
C ARG A 224 33.64 -17.03 6.81
N ALA A 225 32.89 -17.66 7.72
CA ALA A 225 33.45 -18.46 8.80
C ALA A 225 34.23 -19.67 8.25
N TYR A 226 33.68 -20.37 7.26
CA TYR A 226 34.31 -21.53 6.63
C TYR A 226 35.59 -21.15 5.87
N ARG A 227 35.56 -20.07 5.07
CA ARG A 227 36.75 -19.55 4.36
C ARG A 227 37.85 -19.13 5.33
N LYS A 228 37.50 -18.45 6.43
CA LYS A 228 38.46 -18.09 7.49
C LYS A 228 39.05 -19.33 8.16
N HIS A 229 38.22 -20.32 8.47
CA HIS A 229 38.65 -21.58 9.05
C HIS A 229 39.60 -22.35 8.12
N LEU A 230 39.27 -22.46 6.83
CA LEU A 230 40.12 -23.08 5.82
C LEU A 230 41.46 -22.35 5.67
N LEU A 231 41.47 -21.02 5.66
CA LEU A 231 42.71 -20.23 5.57
C LEU A 231 43.60 -20.49 6.80
N GLN A 232 43.04 -20.46 8.00
CA GLN A 232 43.78 -20.76 9.23
C GLN A 232 44.37 -22.17 9.21
N ARG A 233 43.62 -23.17 8.72
CA ARG A 233 44.11 -24.54 8.55
C ARG A 233 45.25 -24.63 7.54
N THR A 234 45.11 -23.95 6.40
CA THR A 234 46.14 -23.87 5.34
C THR A 234 47.43 -23.24 5.87
N VAL A 235 47.34 -22.12 6.58
CA VAL A 235 48.50 -21.42 7.14
C VAL A 235 49.20 -22.27 8.20
N LYS A 236 48.44 -22.91 9.10
CA LYS A 236 49.00 -23.82 10.11
C LYS A 236 49.76 -24.98 9.44
N LEU A 237 49.17 -25.63 8.45
CA LEU A 237 49.80 -26.77 7.78
C LEU A 237 51.00 -26.36 6.92
N ALA A 238 50.94 -25.21 6.23
CA ALA A 238 52.07 -24.66 5.49
C ALA A 238 53.22 -24.27 6.43
N SER A 239 52.91 -23.65 7.58
CA SER A 239 53.92 -23.29 8.59
C SER A 239 54.61 -24.53 9.18
N TYR A 240 53.84 -25.60 9.43
CA TYR A 240 54.37 -26.90 9.86
C TYR A 240 55.31 -27.51 8.80
N LYS A 241 54.86 -27.60 7.54
CA LYS A 241 55.68 -28.13 6.43
C LYS A 241 56.92 -27.30 6.14
N TYR A 242 56.84 -25.97 6.28
CA TYR A 242 57.99 -25.09 6.15
C TYR A 242 59.02 -25.31 7.27
N ARG A 243 58.58 -25.46 8.53
CA ARG A 243 59.45 -25.80 9.68
C ARG A 243 60.11 -27.17 9.49
N GLU A 244 59.34 -28.17 9.05
CA GLU A 244 59.84 -29.52 8.71
C GLU A 244 60.96 -29.45 7.66
N LYS A 245 60.77 -28.65 6.60
CA LYS A 245 61.75 -28.50 5.51
C LYS A 245 63.01 -27.71 5.91
N THR A 246 62.89 -26.71 6.79
CA THR A 246 64.01 -25.84 7.20
C THR A 246 64.85 -26.42 8.34
N GLY A 247 64.57 -27.65 8.79
CA GLY A 247 65.41 -28.37 9.75
C GLY A 247 65.41 -27.79 11.17
N ARG A 248 64.52 -26.84 11.48
CA ARG A 248 64.30 -26.34 12.85
C ARG A 248 63.38 -27.31 13.59
N ARG A 249 63.93 -28.43 14.06
CA ARG A 249 63.27 -29.28 15.05
C ARG A 249 63.50 -28.69 16.43
N ASP A 250 62.49 -28.06 17.01
CA ASP A 250 62.37 -28.05 18.48
C ASP A 250 62.01 -29.48 18.91
N GLU A 251 62.57 -29.96 20.01
CA GLU A 251 62.43 -31.36 20.50
C GLU A 251 61.04 -31.68 21.09
N ASP A 252 60.02 -30.83 20.87
CA ASP A 252 58.63 -31.17 21.15
C ASP A 252 57.96 -31.73 19.89
N VAL A 253 57.57 -33.00 19.97
CA VAL A 253 56.90 -33.76 18.90
C VAL A 253 55.48 -33.19 18.69
N GLU A 254 55.35 -32.06 18.01
CA GLU A 254 54.07 -31.60 17.48
C GLU A 254 53.66 -32.51 16.32
N LEU A 255 52.62 -33.33 16.56
CA LEU A 255 51.94 -34.10 15.52
C LEU A 255 51.43 -33.17 14.41
N PRO A 256 51.43 -33.62 13.13
CA PRO A 256 50.93 -32.81 12.03
C PRO A 256 49.50 -32.32 12.33
N PRO A 257 49.18 -31.04 12.09
CA PRO A 257 47.83 -30.52 12.28
C PRO A 257 46.78 -31.31 11.49
N GLU A 258 47.19 -31.87 10.35
CA GLU A 258 46.38 -32.70 9.46
C GLU A 258 47.23 -33.77 8.77
N THR A 259 46.81 -35.02 8.86
CA THR A 259 47.46 -36.17 8.22
C THR A 259 46.78 -36.62 6.93
N GLU A 260 45.51 -36.27 6.72
CA GLU A 260 44.72 -36.71 5.56
C GLU A 260 43.83 -35.59 4.99
N GLY A 261 43.59 -35.62 3.67
CA GLY A 261 42.71 -34.69 2.95
C GLY A 261 43.36 -33.99 1.75
N LEU A 262 42.52 -33.37 0.91
CA LEU A 262 42.96 -32.66 -0.31
C LEU A 262 43.91 -31.49 -0.01
N LEU A 263 43.69 -30.80 1.10
CA LEU A 263 44.49 -29.67 1.56
C LEU A 263 45.91 -30.11 1.96
N CYS A 264 46.02 -31.20 2.73
CA CYS A 264 47.30 -31.81 3.08
C CYS A 264 48.07 -32.34 1.86
N LYS A 265 47.38 -33.00 0.91
CA LYS A 265 48.00 -33.44 -0.36
C LYS A 265 48.54 -32.27 -1.18
N ARG A 266 47.76 -31.19 -1.33
CA ARG A 266 48.15 -30.00 -2.10
C ARG A 266 49.32 -29.26 -1.48
N ILE A 267 49.32 -29.04 -0.15
CA ILE A 267 50.44 -28.39 0.54
C ILE A 267 51.69 -29.28 0.49
N SER A 268 51.56 -30.60 0.68
CA SER A 268 52.69 -31.52 0.60
C SER A 268 53.34 -31.54 -0.79
N GLN A 269 52.56 -31.38 -1.88
CA GLN A 269 53.10 -31.25 -3.24
C GLN A 269 53.93 -29.96 -3.41
N LEU A 270 53.48 -28.83 -2.85
CA LEU A 270 54.20 -27.56 -2.93
C LEU A 270 55.56 -27.60 -2.19
N TYR A 271 55.65 -28.38 -1.12
CA TYR A 271 56.87 -28.49 -0.32
C TYR A 271 57.74 -29.74 -0.64
N GLY A 272 57.21 -30.72 -1.38
CA GLY A 272 57.76 -32.08 -1.53
C GLY A 272 58.52 -32.41 -2.84
N ASN A 273 58.64 -31.51 -3.81
CA ASN A 273 59.43 -31.79 -5.02
C ASN A 273 60.88 -31.32 -4.87
N GLY A 274 61.76 -32.25 -4.49
CA GLY A 274 63.21 -32.14 -4.64
C GLY A 274 63.71 -33.19 -5.63
N VAL A 275 63.58 -32.93 -6.93
CA VAL A 275 64.34 -33.68 -7.94
C VAL A 275 65.72 -33.04 -8.01
N LYS A 276 66.74 -33.82 -7.63
CA LYS A 276 68.15 -33.49 -7.87
C LYS A 276 68.40 -33.59 -9.37
N THR A 277 68.78 -32.49 -10.01
CA THR A 277 69.51 -32.52 -11.28
C THR A 277 70.84 -31.85 -10.98
N GLU A 278 71.92 -32.64 -11.07
CA GLU A 278 73.28 -32.13 -10.96
C GLU A 278 73.57 -31.20 -12.14
N GLU A 279 74.10 -30.01 -11.85
CA GLU A 279 74.85 -29.20 -12.81
C GLU A 279 76.27 -29.75 -13.01
N PRO A 280 76.94 -29.40 -14.13
CA PRO A 280 77.89 -28.29 -14.01
C PRO A 280 77.98 -27.35 -15.23
N GLY A 281 78.04 -26.04 -15.00
CA GLY A 281 78.75 -25.10 -15.89
C GLY A 281 78.31 -23.63 -15.92
N ASP A 282 78.60 -22.86 -14.86
CA ASP A 282 78.59 -21.37 -14.79
C ASP A 282 79.78 -20.74 -15.57
N PRO A 283 79.88 -19.39 -15.78
CA PRO A 283 78.90 -18.33 -16.10
C PRO A 283 79.46 -17.41 -17.27
N PRO A 284 78.99 -16.17 -17.61
CA PRO A 284 78.92 -14.98 -16.73
C PRO A 284 77.62 -14.13 -16.88
N GLY A 285 77.24 -13.42 -15.79
CA GLY A 285 76.24 -12.33 -15.79
C GLY A 285 76.84 -10.98 -16.22
N PRO A 286 76.28 -9.82 -15.82
CA PRO A 286 74.98 -9.53 -15.22
C PRO A 286 74.17 -8.46 -16.00
N GLY A 287 72.86 -8.32 -15.74
CA GLY A 287 72.15 -7.08 -16.11
C GLY A 287 70.63 -7.17 -16.16
N GLY A 288 69.98 -6.38 -15.29
CA GLY A 288 68.62 -5.85 -15.51
C GLY A 288 67.57 -6.36 -14.54
N ASP A 289 67.19 -5.49 -13.59
CA ASP A 289 66.09 -5.64 -12.64
C ASP A 289 64.71 -5.83 -13.32
N PRO A 290 63.74 -6.48 -12.64
CA PRO A 290 62.34 -6.13 -12.79
C PRO A 290 61.77 -5.49 -11.52
N ALA A 291 60.95 -4.47 -11.77
CA ALA A 291 60.37 -3.55 -10.81
C ALA A 291 59.42 -4.18 -9.77
N SER A 292 59.37 -3.46 -8.65
CA SER A 292 58.62 -3.61 -7.41
C SER A 292 57.11 -3.91 -7.51
N LEU A 293 56.70 -4.88 -6.69
CA LEU A 293 55.38 -5.00 -6.04
C LEU A 293 55.36 -4.14 -4.77
N ALA A 294 54.36 -3.26 -4.60
CA ALA A 294 53.90 -2.80 -3.29
C ALA A 294 52.45 -2.29 -3.40
N GLY A 295 51.55 -2.94 -2.66
CA GLY A 295 50.15 -2.56 -2.52
C GLY A 295 49.57 -3.36 -1.35
N ASP A 296 49.73 -2.83 -0.14
CA ASP A 296 49.35 -3.44 1.12
C ASP A 296 47.82 -3.47 1.36
N PRO A 297 47.30 -4.46 2.11
CA PRO A 297 45.92 -4.47 2.62
C PRO A 297 45.82 -3.76 3.99
N PRO A 298 44.69 -3.12 4.35
CA PRO A 298 44.50 -2.58 5.71
C PRO A 298 44.00 -3.66 6.68
N GLY A 299 44.56 -3.61 7.90
CA GLY A 299 44.32 -4.54 9.02
C GLY A 299 43.10 -4.20 9.90
N PRO A 300 42.89 -4.95 11.01
CA PRO A 300 41.70 -4.87 11.86
C PRO A 300 41.94 -4.17 13.21
N GLY A 301 40.92 -3.50 13.76
CA GLY A 301 40.80 -3.22 15.21
C GLY A 301 40.10 -1.91 15.58
N GLY A 302 39.07 -1.99 16.43
CA GLY A 302 38.43 -0.86 17.12
C GLY A 302 37.05 -1.22 17.69
N ASP A 303 36.97 -1.42 19.01
CA ASP A 303 35.81 -1.82 19.83
C ASP A 303 34.67 -0.76 19.92
N PRO A 304 33.45 -1.15 20.37
CA PRO A 304 32.29 -0.27 20.43
C PRO A 304 32.28 0.63 21.68
N ALA A 305 31.97 1.91 21.50
CA ALA A 305 31.73 2.84 22.59
C ALA A 305 30.29 2.70 23.13
N SER A 306 30.20 2.36 24.42
CA SER A 306 29.04 2.54 25.27
C SER A 306 28.83 4.03 25.62
N LEU A 307 27.61 4.54 25.47
CA LEU A 307 27.15 5.70 26.25
C LEU A 307 25.69 5.46 26.64
N ALA A 308 25.52 5.16 27.93
CA ALA A 308 24.27 5.29 28.64
C ALA A 308 23.95 6.77 28.86
N GLY A 309 22.69 7.14 28.63
CA GLY A 309 22.10 8.40 29.07
C GLY A 309 20.62 8.12 29.37
N ASP A 310 20.23 8.33 30.62
CA ASP A 310 18.88 8.15 31.16
C ASP A 310 17.83 9.10 30.54
N PRO A 311 16.52 8.81 30.67
CA PRO A 311 15.44 9.49 29.96
C PRO A 311 14.91 10.72 30.73
N PRO A 312 14.18 11.65 30.07
CA PRO A 312 13.17 12.44 30.75
C PRO A 312 11.77 11.82 30.56
N GLY A 313 11.04 11.74 31.67
CA GLY A 313 9.64 11.32 31.75
C GLY A 313 8.62 12.35 31.25
N PRO A 314 7.32 12.10 31.49
CA PRO A 314 6.24 12.37 30.54
C PRO A 314 5.56 13.74 30.75
N GLY A 315 4.95 14.27 29.68
CA GLY A 315 4.04 15.39 29.79
C GLY A 315 3.37 15.74 28.46
N GLY A 316 2.04 15.61 28.41
CA GLY A 316 1.17 16.31 27.46
C GLY A 316 0.22 15.42 26.68
N ASP A 317 -0.98 15.19 27.22
CA ASP A 317 -2.16 14.77 26.46
C ASP A 317 -2.46 15.79 25.33
N PRO A 318 -3.11 15.33 24.25
CA PRO A 318 -4.40 15.96 23.97
C PRO A 318 -5.51 14.96 23.63
N ALA A 319 -6.60 15.12 24.37
CA ALA A 319 -7.99 15.16 23.93
C ALA A 319 -8.46 14.14 22.87
N SER A 320 -9.28 13.22 23.37
CA SER A 320 -10.34 12.51 22.67
C SER A 320 -11.22 13.44 21.81
N LEU A 321 -11.29 13.18 20.51
CA LEU A 321 -12.42 13.53 19.66
C LEU A 321 -12.85 12.25 18.95
N ALA A 322 -13.92 11.64 19.47
CA ALA A 322 -14.65 10.60 18.77
C ALA A 322 -15.35 11.25 17.56
N GLY A 323 -14.78 11.07 16.37
CA GLY A 323 -15.49 11.22 15.12
C GLY A 323 -16.16 9.90 14.76
N ASP A 324 -17.40 9.96 14.30
CA ASP A 324 -18.12 8.81 13.75
C ASP A 324 -17.32 8.13 12.61
N PRO A 325 -17.44 6.81 12.41
CA PRO A 325 -16.74 6.13 11.33
C PRO A 325 -17.22 6.64 9.96
N PRO A 326 -16.31 6.90 9.00
CA PRO A 326 -16.67 7.29 7.64
C PRO A 326 -17.42 6.16 6.92
N ALA A 327 -18.22 6.57 5.94
CA ALA A 327 -19.16 5.70 5.25
C ALA A 327 -18.46 4.59 4.45
N ARG A 328 -19.13 3.45 4.41
CA ARG A 328 -18.80 2.21 3.72
C ARG A 328 -18.43 2.44 2.24
N VAL A 329 -17.23 2.06 1.84
CA VAL A 329 -16.79 1.96 0.44
C VAL A 329 -17.64 0.89 -0.28
N GLU A 330 -18.53 1.28 -1.18
CA GLU A 330 -19.23 0.37 -2.10
C GLU A 330 -18.66 0.54 -3.52
N LEU A 331 -17.62 -0.23 -3.86
CA LEU A 331 -17.19 -0.40 -5.25
C LEU A 331 -18.30 -1.15 -6.02
N GLN A 332 -18.90 -0.47 -7.01
CA GLN A 332 -20.00 -1.03 -7.80
C GLN A 332 -19.57 -2.30 -8.56
N SER A 333 -20.41 -3.34 -8.46
CA SER A 333 -20.23 -4.70 -8.99
C SER A 333 -19.88 -4.83 -10.46
N GLU A 334 -20.10 -3.80 -11.29
CA GLU A 334 -19.89 -3.89 -12.74
C GLU A 334 -18.42 -3.69 -13.15
N PHE A 335 -17.60 -3.04 -12.31
CA PHE A 335 -16.23 -2.66 -12.67
C PHE A 335 -15.23 -3.84 -12.65
N LEU A 336 -15.38 -4.77 -11.69
CA LEU A 336 -14.50 -5.96 -11.59
C LEU A 336 -14.83 -7.07 -12.61
N LEU A 337 -15.91 -6.92 -13.37
CA LEU A 337 -16.28 -7.86 -14.44
C LEU A 337 -15.57 -7.56 -15.77
N HIS A 338 -15.08 -6.34 -15.97
CA HIS A 338 -14.39 -5.92 -17.19
C HIS A 338 -12.87 -6.16 -17.19
N THR A 339 -12.30 -6.61 -16.07
CA THR A 339 -10.85 -6.83 -15.88
C THR A 339 -10.37 -8.27 -16.14
N ALA A 340 -11.24 -9.17 -16.60
CA ALA A 340 -10.85 -10.51 -17.02
C ALA A 340 -10.37 -10.52 -18.49
N PRO A 341 -9.21 -11.14 -18.81
CA PRO A 341 -8.76 -11.24 -20.20
C PRO A 341 -9.75 -12.08 -21.04
N PRO A 342 -9.94 -11.76 -22.33
CA PRO A 342 -10.89 -12.48 -23.17
C PRO A 342 -10.45 -13.95 -23.30
N GLN A 343 -11.39 -14.86 -23.09
CA GLN A 343 -11.23 -16.31 -23.31
C GLN A 343 -11.05 -16.62 -24.80
N ASN A 344 -9.87 -16.37 -25.37
CA ASN A 344 -9.49 -16.88 -26.69
C ASN A 344 -8.04 -17.38 -26.63
N ALA A 345 -7.84 -18.48 -25.90
CA ALA A 345 -6.62 -19.29 -25.99
C ALA A 345 -6.95 -20.80 -25.93
N SER A 346 -8.11 -21.20 -26.45
CA SER A 346 -8.53 -22.60 -26.52
C SER A 346 -8.08 -23.35 -27.79
N ASP A 347 -7.33 -22.73 -28.69
CA ASP A 347 -6.93 -23.37 -29.97
C ASP A 347 -5.45 -23.80 -30.07
N PHE A 348 -4.64 -23.70 -29.01
CA PHE A 348 -3.21 -24.05 -29.08
C PHE A 348 -2.78 -25.35 -28.37
N LEU A 349 -3.72 -26.14 -27.83
CA LEU A 349 -3.41 -27.43 -27.19
C LEU A 349 -4.16 -28.61 -27.82
N ARG A 350 -4.06 -28.76 -29.14
CA ARG A 350 -4.63 -29.94 -29.82
C ARG A 350 -3.69 -30.73 -30.75
N ASP A 351 -2.39 -30.43 -30.79
CA ASP A 351 -1.47 -31.13 -31.70
C ASP A 351 -0.21 -31.78 -31.11
N GLU A 352 0.01 -31.79 -29.79
CA GLU A 352 1.23 -32.40 -29.20
C GLU A 352 1.00 -33.64 -28.31
N ASN A 353 -0.11 -34.36 -28.46
CA ASN A 353 -0.35 -35.59 -27.68
C ASN A 353 -0.71 -36.86 -28.48
N LEU A 354 -0.30 -36.92 -29.75
CA LEU A 354 -0.47 -38.13 -30.57
C LEU A 354 0.82 -38.48 -31.31
N ARG A 355 1.84 -38.94 -30.58
CA ARG A 355 2.89 -39.87 -31.07
C ARG A 355 3.86 -40.21 -29.95
N GLU A 356 3.51 -41.21 -29.13
CA GLU A 356 4.43 -42.22 -28.61
C GLU A 356 3.65 -43.22 -27.75
N SER A 357 3.04 -44.21 -28.41
CA SER A 357 2.83 -45.55 -27.84
C SER A 357 2.23 -46.45 -28.92
N THR A 358 3.07 -47.15 -29.69
CA THR A 358 2.78 -48.53 -30.13
C THR A 358 4.02 -49.17 -30.77
N VAL A 359 4.45 -50.27 -30.12
CA VAL A 359 5.35 -51.37 -30.53
C VAL A 359 6.84 -51.11 -30.60
#